data_AF-A0A453JVK0-F1
#
_entry.id   AF-A0A453JVK0-F1
#
_cell.length_a   1.000
_cell.length_b   1.000
_cell.length_c   1.000
_cell.angle_alpha   90.00
_cell.angle_beta   90.00
_cell.angle_gamma   90.00
#
_symmetry.space_group_name_H-M   'P 1'
#
loop_
_entity.id
_entity.type
_entity.pdbx_description
1 polymer ?
#
loop_
_entity_poly.entity_id
_entity_poly.type
_entity_poly.pdbx_seq_one_letter_code
_entity_poly.pdbx_strand_id
1 'polypeptide(L)'
;VTSNSDAAQLAETLVQKNCKTKVVGVPVSLNGDLKNQFVETTVGFDTVCKVNSQLISNVCLDAISAGKYYYFVRLMGRKASHVALECALQSHPNMLIMGEEVALSKLTLMEVINKICDGVQARAELGKHHGVLLIPEGLIESIPEMYALIQEISILHNNNVPVTEIPTQVSPWAAALFQFLPPFIRREVLHFQQSFFAYCYDISF
;
A
#
# COMPACT_ATOMS: atom_id res chain seq x y z
N VAL A 1 -11.96 -8.52 -1.84
CA VAL A 1 -11.95 -9.44 -3.02
C VAL A 1 -12.34 -10.86 -2.66
N THR A 2 -11.93 -11.40 -1.51
CA THR A 2 -12.27 -12.78 -1.09
C THR A 2 -13.77 -13.03 -1.01
N SER A 3 -14.54 -12.13 -0.39
CA SER A 3 -15.98 -12.31 -0.18
C SER A 3 -16.81 -12.49 -1.46
N ASN A 4 -16.51 -11.76 -2.54
CA ASN A 4 -17.25 -11.89 -3.80
C ASN A 4 -16.84 -13.16 -4.57
N SER A 5 -15.59 -13.61 -4.45
CA SER A 5 -15.16 -14.91 -4.96
C SER A 5 -15.86 -16.05 -4.20
N ASP A 6 -15.96 -15.95 -2.88
CA ASP A 6 -16.66 -16.93 -2.04
C ASP A 6 -18.16 -16.97 -2.36
N ALA A 7 -18.78 -15.80 -2.56
CA ALA A 7 -20.17 -15.70 -2.98
C ALA A 7 -20.42 -16.37 -4.34
N ALA A 8 -19.50 -16.21 -5.30
CA ALA A 8 -19.59 -16.87 -6.60
C ALA A 8 -19.45 -18.40 -6.47
N GLN A 9 -18.50 -18.89 -5.68
CA GLN A 9 -18.32 -20.33 -5.42
C GLN A 9 -19.52 -20.94 -4.68
N LEU A 10 -20.09 -20.21 -3.72
CA LEU A 10 -21.28 -20.63 -3.00
C LEU A 10 -22.50 -20.69 -3.95
N ALA A 11 -22.67 -19.70 -4.81
CA ALA A 11 -23.74 -19.68 -5.80
C ALA A 11 -23.68 -20.90 -6.72
N GLU A 12 -22.49 -21.21 -7.24
CA GLU A 12 -22.23 -22.40 -8.07
C GLU A 12 -22.59 -23.69 -7.32
N THR A 13 -22.15 -23.82 -6.06
CA THR A 13 -22.43 -25.00 -5.23
C THR A 13 -23.93 -25.19 -4.96
N LEU A 14 -24.67 -24.09 -4.75
CA LEU A 14 -26.12 -24.15 -4.51
C LEU A 14 -26.90 -24.54 -5.76
N VAL A 15 -26.45 -24.11 -6.95
CA VAL A 15 -27.03 -24.53 -8.23
C VAL A 15 -26.79 -26.03 -8.45
N GLN A 16 -25.58 -26.52 -8.23
CA GLN A 16 -25.26 -27.95 -8.36
C GLN A 16 -26.09 -28.84 -7.42
N LYS A 17 -26.44 -28.33 -6.23
CA LYS A 17 -27.29 -29.03 -5.25
C LYS A 17 -28.79 -28.80 -5.46
N ASN A 18 -29.22 -28.16 -6.55
CA ASN A 18 -30.62 -27.81 -6.84
C ASN A 18 -31.32 -27.01 -5.72
N CYS A 19 -30.57 -26.17 -5.00
CA CYS A 19 -31.13 -25.29 -3.99
C CYS A 19 -31.80 -24.06 -4.64
N LYS A 20 -32.96 -23.63 -4.13
CA LYS A 20 -33.69 -22.44 -4.64
C LYS A 20 -33.09 -21.10 -4.17
N THR A 21 -32.26 -21.12 -3.13
CA THR A 21 -31.66 -19.94 -2.51
C THR A 21 -30.77 -19.18 -3.50
N LYS A 22 -30.89 -17.85 -3.50
CA LYS A 22 -30.08 -16.96 -4.35
C LYS A 22 -28.97 -16.32 -3.52
N VAL A 23 -27.81 -16.13 -4.16
CA VAL A 23 -26.66 -15.43 -3.59
C VAL A 23 -26.44 -14.18 -4.41
N VAL A 24 -26.33 -13.03 -3.75
CA VAL A 24 -26.14 -11.72 -4.38
C VAL A 24 -24.89 -11.08 -3.78
N GLY A 25 -23.93 -10.73 -4.65
CA GLY A 25 -22.72 -10.01 -4.25
C GLY A 25 -22.92 -8.50 -4.40
N VAL A 26 -22.38 -7.73 -3.45
CA VAL A 26 -22.35 -6.26 -3.49
C VAL A 26 -20.89 -5.80 -3.53
N PRO A 27 -20.50 -4.90 -4.45
CA PRO A 27 -19.12 -4.43 -4.56
C PRO A 27 -18.77 -3.44 -3.43
N VAL A 28 -18.39 -3.96 -2.27
CA VAL A 28 -17.95 -3.17 -1.12
C VAL A 28 -16.42 -3.24 -1.01
N SER A 29 -15.76 -2.09 -1.09
CA SER A 29 -14.30 -1.96 -0.90
C SER A 29 -13.95 -0.50 -0.64
N LEU A 30 -13.03 -0.28 0.29
CA LEU A 30 -12.47 1.04 0.59
C LEU A 30 -11.41 1.47 -0.44
N ASN A 31 -10.82 0.50 -1.15
CA ASN A 31 -9.67 0.74 -2.04
C ASN A 31 -10.09 1.14 -3.46
N GLY A 32 -11.37 0.99 -3.83
CA GLY A 32 -11.83 1.24 -5.20
C GLY A 32 -11.25 0.27 -6.25
N ASP A 33 -10.83 -0.93 -5.82
CA ASP A 33 -10.10 -1.92 -6.63
C ASP A 33 -11.01 -2.90 -7.38
N LEU A 34 -12.28 -3.00 -7.00
CA LEU A 34 -13.26 -3.87 -7.68
C LEU A 34 -14.02 -3.07 -8.75
N LYS A 35 -13.35 -2.82 -9.88
CA LYS A 35 -13.90 -2.09 -11.03
C LYS A 35 -13.91 -2.95 -12.29
N ASN A 36 -14.94 -2.77 -13.11
CA ASN A 36 -15.03 -3.37 -14.45
C ASN A 36 -15.92 -2.49 -15.34
N GLN A 37 -16.29 -2.95 -16.54
CA GLN A 37 -17.13 -2.19 -17.48
C GLN A 37 -18.55 -1.88 -16.95
N PHE A 38 -19.02 -2.61 -15.93
CA PHE A 38 -20.37 -2.48 -15.36
C PHE A 38 -20.35 -1.93 -13.92
N VAL A 39 -19.20 -1.95 -13.25
CA VAL A 39 -19.00 -1.49 -11.88
C VAL A 39 -17.98 -0.36 -11.92
N GLU A 40 -18.48 0.86 -11.88
CA GLU A 40 -17.68 2.09 -11.96
C GLU A 40 -16.88 2.35 -10.68
N THR A 41 -17.46 2.01 -9.52
CA THR A 41 -16.86 2.22 -8.21
C THR A 41 -17.43 1.27 -7.15
N THR A 42 -16.79 1.26 -5.98
CA THR A 42 -17.16 0.41 -4.84
C THR A 42 -17.76 1.23 -3.71
N VAL A 43 -18.68 0.61 -2.96
CA VAL A 43 -19.24 1.22 -1.75
C VAL A 43 -18.12 1.42 -0.73
N GLY A 44 -17.99 2.66 -0.24
CA GLY A 44 -17.00 3.07 0.76
C GLY A 44 -15.84 3.90 0.21
N PHE A 45 -15.50 3.77 -1.08
CA PHE A 45 -14.37 4.48 -1.69
C PHE A 45 -14.52 6.01 -1.61
N ASP A 46 -15.69 6.55 -1.94
CA ASP A 46 -15.97 7.99 -1.90
C ASP A 46 -15.81 8.57 -0.47
N THR A 47 -16.39 7.92 0.54
CA THR A 47 -16.29 8.36 1.93
C THR A 47 -14.85 8.38 2.41
N VAL A 48 -14.07 7.32 2.12
CA VAL A 48 -12.66 7.24 2.50
C VAL A 48 -11.85 8.34 1.85
N CYS A 49 -12.03 8.57 0.55
CA CYS A 49 -11.30 9.62 -0.16
C CYS A 49 -11.63 11.01 0.39
N LYS A 50 -12.90 11.31 0.68
CA LYS A 50 -13.30 12.61 1.26
C LYS A 50 -12.71 12.84 2.65
N VAL A 51 -12.83 11.85 3.54
CA VAL A 51 -12.29 11.96 4.91
C VAL A 51 -10.78 12.09 4.90
N ASN A 52 -10.08 11.24 4.12
CA ASN A 52 -8.63 11.30 4.01
C ASN A 52 -8.17 12.63 3.39
N SER A 53 -8.84 13.11 2.34
CA SER A 53 -8.52 14.40 1.71
C SER A 53 -8.69 15.57 2.67
N GLN A 54 -9.73 15.55 3.50
CA GLN A 54 -9.93 16.56 4.54
C GLN A 54 -8.77 16.56 5.55
N LEU A 55 -8.36 15.37 6.02
CA LEU A 55 -7.24 15.24 6.96
C LEU A 55 -5.91 15.68 6.33
N ILE A 56 -5.63 15.26 5.11
CA ILE A 56 -4.42 15.68 4.37
C ILE A 56 -4.41 17.19 4.16
N SER A 57 -5.56 17.78 3.83
CA SER A 57 -5.68 19.24 3.65
C SER A 57 -5.37 19.99 4.94
N ASN A 58 -5.83 19.48 6.09
CA ASN A 58 -5.49 20.04 7.40
C ASN A 58 -3.97 19.94 7.67
N VAL A 59 -3.34 18.82 7.32
CA VAL A 59 -1.88 18.65 7.44
C VAL A 59 -1.12 19.59 6.49
N CYS A 60 -1.62 19.81 5.27
CA CYS A 60 -1.04 20.78 4.33
C CYS A 60 -1.11 22.20 4.90
N LEU A 61 -2.24 22.57 5.50
CA LEU A 61 -2.40 23.87 6.15
C LEU A 61 -1.44 24.03 7.34
N ASP A 62 -1.30 22.99 8.16
CA ASP A 62 -0.36 22.98 9.28
C ASP A 62 1.10 23.10 8.81
N ALA A 63 1.48 22.38 7.74
CA ALA A 63 2.81 22.48 7.15
C ALA A 63 3.15 23.91 6.71
N ILE A 64 2.18 24.61 6.09
CA ILE A 64 2.32 26.01 5.70
C ILE A 64 2.40 26.92 6.92
N SER A 65 1.56 26.69 7.94
CA SER A 65 1.51 27.50 9.15
C SER A 65 2.77 27.38 10.00
N ALA A 66 3.31 26.17 10.17
CA ALA A 66 4.51 25.93 10.97
C ALA A 66 5.80 26.26 10.20
N GLY A 67 5.79 26.09 8.87
CA GLY A 67 6.89 26.44 7.97
C GLY A 67 8.16 25.57 8.07
N LYS A 68 8.14 24.50 8.88
CA LYS A 68 9.35 23.72 9.24
C LYS A 68 9.23 22.19 9.13
N TYR A 69 8.03 21.65 8.90
CA TYR A 69 7.78 20.20 8.95
C TYR A 69 7.57 19.60 7.56
N TYR A 70 8.15 18.42 7.36
CA TYR A 70 7.80 17.53 6.26
C TYR A 70 6.96 16.38 6.80
N TYR A 71 5.73 16.27 6.31
CA TYR A 71 4.79 15.23 6.69
C TYR A 71 4.81 14.10 5.67
N PHE A 72 5.02 12.88 6.16
CA PHE A 72 4.95 11.65 5.38
C PHE A 72 3.64 10.95 5.74
N VAL A 73 2.66 11.02 4.86
CA VAL A 73 1.32 10.48 5.10
C VAL A 73 1.18 9.15 4.38
N ARG A 74 1.11 8.06 5.16
CA ARG A 74 0.83 6.73 4.63
C ARG A 74 -0.68 6.54 4.43
N LEU A 75 -1.09 6.17 3.22
CA LEU A 75 -2.50 5.95 2.87
C LEU A 75 -2.79 4.47 2.64
N MET A 76 -3.93 4.03 3.17
CA MET A 76 -4.45 2.69 2.91
C MET A 76 -4.89 2.57 1.46
N GLY A 77 -4.48 1.49 0.81
CA GLY A 77 -4.84 1.21 -0.59
C GLY A 77 -4.53 -0.22 -1.04
N ARG A 78 -4.02 -1.05 -0.11
CA ARG A 78 -3.52 -2.40 -0.39
C ARG A 78 -2.55 -2.39 -1.58
N LYS A 79 -2.97 -2.86 -2.77
CA LYS A 79 -2.11 -2.97 -3.96
C LYS A 79 -2.21 -1.79 -4.93
N ALA A 80 -3.34 -1.09 -4.93
CA ALA A 80 -3.61 -0.04 -5.93
C ALA A 80 -3.53 1.34 -5.26
N SER A 81 -3.06 2.34 -6.02
CA SER A 81 -2.91 3.71 -5.52
C SER A 81 -4.15 4.58 -5.75
N HIS A 82 -5.33 4.00 -6.03
CA HIS A 82 -6.56 4.75 -6.33
C HIS A 82 -6.93 5.76 -5.24
N VAL A 83 -6.89 5.35 -3.97
CA VAL A 83 -7.17 6.22 -2.82
C VAL A 83 -6.14 7.35 -2.74
N ALA A 84 -4.85 7.02 -2.93
CA ALA A 84 -3.78 8.00 -2.84
C ALA A 84 -3.86 9.05 -3.97
N LEU A 85 -4.21 8.62 -5.18
CA LEU A 85 -4.41 9.49 -6.33
C LEU A 85 -5.60 10.43 -6.14
N GLU A 86 -6.77 9.89 -5.75
CA GLU A 86 -7.97 10.70 -5.51
C GLU A 86 -7.72 11.74 -4.40
N CYS A 87 -7.09 11.31 -3.30
CA CYS A 87 -6.70 12.21 -2.21
C CYS A 87 -5.73 13.30 -2.66
N ALA A 88 -4.77 12.98 -3.53
CA ALA A 88 -3.83 13.97 -4.06
C ALA A 88 -4.51 14.99 -4.98
N LEU A 89 -5.47 14.56 -5.80
CA LEU A 89 -6.22 15.45 -6.67
C LEU A 89 -7.09 16.44 -5.88
N GLN A 90 -7.64 16.02 -4.74
CA GLN A 90 -8.48 16.89 -3.90
C GLN A 90 -7.67 17.81 -2.97
N SER A 91 -6.57 17.33 -2.40
CA SER A 91 -5.81 18.05 -1.35
C SER A 91 -4.55 18.77 -1.84
N HIS A 92 -4.10 18.50 -3.08
CA HIS A 92 -2.91 19.10 -3.69
C HIS A 92 -1.65 19.05 -2.79
N PRO A 93 -1.21 17.85 -2.36
CA PRO A 93 0.05 17.67 -1.62
C PRO A 93 1.24 18.06 -2.51
N ASN A 94 2.43 18.19 -1.92
CA ASN A 94 3.61 18.59 -2.67
C ASN A 94 4.18 17.45 -3.53
N MET A 95 3.98 16.21 -3.11
CA MET A 95 4.41 15.03 -3.85
C MET A 95 3.51 13.84 -3.51
N LEU A 96 3.28 12.98 -4.50
CA LEU A 96 2.63 11.69 -4.38
C LEU A 96 3.53 10.65 -5.06
N ILE A 97 3.80 9.53 -4.39
CA ILE A 97 4.44 8.38 -5.05
C ILE A 97 3.35 7.40 -5.47
N MET A 98 3.25 7.09 -6.75
CA MET A 98 2.33 6.08 -7.25
C MET A 98 3.05 4.73 -7.41
N GLY A 99 2.51 3.68 -6.78
CA GLY A 99 3.06 2.33 -6.91
C GLY A 99 3.08 1.84 -8.36
N GLU A 100 2.05 2.16 -9.13
CA GLU A 100 1.92 1.77 -10.53
C GLU A 100 3.00 2.41 -11.42
N GLU A 101 3.37 3.67 -11.16
CA GLU A 101 4.47 4.35 -11.87
C GLU A 101 5.83 3.71 -11.53
N VAL A 102 6.02 3.40 -10.24
CA VAL A 102 7.23 2.75 -9.72
C VAL A 102 7.42 1.38 -10.35
N ALA A 103 6.36 0.57 -10.42
CA ALA A 103 6.38 -0.75 -11.05
C ALA A 103 6.61 -0.67 -12.56
N LEU A 104 5.94 0.26 -13.26
CA LEU A 104 6.08 0.45 -14.71
C LEU A 104 7.50 0.89 -15.10
N SER A 105 8.06 1.82 -14.34
CA SER A 105 9.40 2.37 -14.58
C SER A 105 10.52 1.51 -13.96
N LYS A 106 10.16 0.43 -13.26
CA LYS A 106 11.06 -0.49 -12.54
C LYS A 106 12.03 0.24 -11.61
N LEU A 107 11.54 1.25 -10.90
CA LEU A 107 12.39 2.04 -10.00
C LEU A 107 12.84 1.17 -8.82
N THR A 108 14.11 1.30 -8.48
CA THR A 108 14.71 0.76 -7.25
C THR A 108 14.29 1.58 -6.03
N LEU A 109 14.43 1.00 -4.84
CA LEU A 109 14.18 1.69 -3.58
C LEU A 109 15.04 2.94 -3.47
N MET A 110 16.31 2.87 -3.90
CA MET A 110 17.23 4.01 -3.87
C MET A 110 16.78 5.13 -4.82
N GLU A 111 16.28 4.80 -6.01
CA GLU A 111 15.75 5.81 -6.95
C GLU A 111 14.49 6.48 -6.41
N VAL A 112 13.61 5.74 -5.74
CA VAL A 112 12.43 6.33 -5.07
C VAL A 112 12.85 7.29 -3.96
N ILE A 113 13.84 6.89 -3.14
CA ILE A 113 14.40 7.75 -2.08
C ILE A 113 15.01 9.02 -2.69
N ASN A 114 15.82 8.88 -3.74
CA ASN A 114 16.45 10.01 -4.43
C ASN A 114 15.39 10.96 -5.00
N LYS A 115 14.32 10.47 -5.64
CA LYS A 115 13.21 11.30 -6.12
C LYS A 115 12.58 12.14 -4.98
N ILE A 116 12.41 11.54 -3.80
CA ILE A 116 11.88 12.26 -2.64
C ILE A 116 12.89 13.33 -2.18
N CYS A 117 14.16 12.97 -2.04
CA CYS A 117 15.22 13.89 -1.65
C CYS A 117 15.36 15.07 -2.61
N ASP A 118 15.33 14.81 -3.93
CA ASP A 118 15.40 15.83 -4.98
C ASP A 118 14.22 16.79 -4.88
N GLY A 119 13.01 16.28 -4.64
CA GLY A 119 11.82 17.12 -4.44
C GLY A 119 11.89 17.99 -3.18
N VAL A 120 12.42 17.44 -2.07
CA VAL A 120 12.66 18.20 -0.84
C VAL A 120 13.71 19.29 -1.08
N GLN A 121 14.80 18.95 -1.77
CA GLN A 121 15.88 19.89 -2.10
C GLN A 121 15.37 21.02 -3.00
N ALA A 122 14.66 20.71 -4.09
CA ALA A 122 14.11 21.71 -5.01
C ALA A 122 13.18 22.69 -4.31
N ARG A 123 12.42 22.23 -3.29
CA ARG A 123 11.60 23.12 -2.46
C ARG A 123 12.42 23.96 -1.49
N ALA A 124 13.48 23.39 -0.90
CA ALA A 124 14.39 24.11 -0.03
C ALA A 124 15.13 25.24 -0.76
N GLU A 125 15.49 25.04 -2.03
CA GLU A 125 16.06 26.08 -2.91
C GLU A 125 15.09 27.26 -3.14
N LEU A 126 13.79 27.01 -3.07
CA LEU A 126 12.74 28.03 -3.11
C LEU A 126 12.41 28.63 -1.72
N GLY A 127 13.22 28.34 -0.69
CA GLY A 127 12.99 28.78 0.69
C GLY A 127 11.82 28.08 1.39
N LYS A 128 11.31 26.97 0.84
CA LYS A 128 10.18 26.20 1.40
C LYS A 128 10.68 24.94 2.10
N HIS A 129 10.99 25.05 3.39
CA HIS A 129 11.45 23.95 4.24
C HIS A 129 10.31 23.12 4.87
N HIS A 130 9.16 23.07 4.21
CA HIS A 130 8.00 22.30 4.64
C HIS A 130 7.34 21.61 3.45
N GLY A 131 6.61 20.54 3.72
CA GLY A 131 5.79 19.91 2.70
C GLY A 131 5.04 18.68 3.17
N VAL A 132 4.20 18.16 2.29
CA VAL A 132 3.41 16.94 2.51
C VAL A 132 3.65 15.98 1.36
N LEU A 133 4.05 14.76 1.71
CA LEU A 133 4.27 13.63 0.80
C LEU A 133 3.23 12.55 1.09
N LEU A 134 2.54 12.09 0.06
CA LEU A 134 1.63 10.94 0.16
C LEU A 134 2.33 9.65 -0.30
N ILE A 135 2.23 8.60 0.51
CA ILE A 135 2.80 7.28 0.25
C ILE A 135 1.70 6.22 0.35
N PRO A 136 1.38 5.48 -0.72
CA PRO A 136 0.47 4.34 -0.64
C PRO A 136 1.15 3.21 0.13
N GLU A 137 0.40 2.55 1.01
CA GLU A 137 0.89 1.41 1.81
C GLU A 137 1.50 0.29 0.95
N GLY A 138 0.92 0.02 -0.22
CA GLY A 138 1.39 -1.00 -1.17
C GLY A 138 2.66 -0.65 -1.94
N LEU A 139 3.29 0.50 -1.69
CA LEU A 139 4.48 0.93 -2.43
C LEU A 139 5.60 -0.13 -2.38
N ILE A 140 5.77 -0.81 -1.25
CA ILE A 140 6.81 -1.83 -1.06
C ILE A 140 6.63 -2.99 -2.04
N GLU A 141 5.39 -3.43 -2.29
CA GLU A 141 5.11 -4.49 -3.28
C GLU A 141 5.28 -4.02 -4.73
N SER A 142 5.30 -2.71 -4.95
CA SER A 142 5.45 -2.12 -6.30
C SER A 142 6.91 -1.98 -6.71
N ILE A 143 7.84 -1.96 -5.75
CA ILE A 143 9.28 -1.90 -6.00
C ILE A 143 9.76 -3.32 -6.36
N PRO A 144 10.30 -3.57 -7.57
CA PRO A 144 10.60 -4.92 -8.05
C PRO A 144 11.53 -5.71 -7.13
N GLU A 145 12.52 -5.04 -6.55
CA GLU A 145 13.51 -5.67 -5.68
C GLU A 145 12.98 -6.05 -4.31
N MET A 146 12.13 -5.21 -3.74
CA MET A 146 11.42 -5.51 -2.51
C MET A 146 10.39 -6.62 -2.73
N TYR A 147 9.70 -6.60 -3.88
CA TYR A 147 8.75 -7.65 -4.25
C TYR A 147 9.44 -9.02 -4.34
N ALA A 148 10.59 -9.12 -5.02
CA ALA A 148 11.36 -10.36 -5.12
C ALA A 148 11.81 -10.88 -3.74
N LEU A 149 12.32 -10.00 -2.87
CA LEU A 149 12.69 -10.34 -1.49
C LEU A 149 11.49 -10.90 -0.70
N ILE A 150 10.32 -10.25 -0.78
CA ILE A 150 9.11 -10.70 -0.09
C ILE A 150 8.64 -12.05 -0.61
N GLN A 151 8.72 -12.29 -1.92
CA GLN A 151 8.36 -13.59 -2.51
C GLN A 151 9.30 -14.71 -2.03
N GLU A 152 10.61 -14.49 -2.01
CA GLU A 152 11.57 -15.46 -1.48
C GLU A 152 11.28 -15.79 0.00
N ILE A 153 11.07 -14.77 0.83
CA ILE A 153 10.74 -14.95 2.25
C ILE A 153 9.40 -15.69 2.43
N SER A 154 8.40 -15.40 1.59
CA SER A 154 7.11 -16.08 1.64
C SER A 154 7.22 -17.56 1.25
N ILE A 155 8.08 -17.92 0.31
CA ILE A 155 8.33 -19.32 -0.07
C ILE A 155 9.00 -20.07 1.10
N LEU A 156 9.99 -19.45 1.75
CA LEU A 156 10.67 -20.04 2.90
C LEU A 156 9.72 -20.23 4.10
N HIS A 157 8.82 -19.28 4.34
CA HIS A 157 7.76 -19.43 5.35
C HIS A 157 6.81 -20.60 5.04
N ASN A 158 6.36 -20.74 3.79
CA ASN A 158 5.49 -21.85 3.39
C ASN A 158 6.18 -23.22 3.55
N ASN A 159 7.50 -23.26 3.47
CA ASN A 159 8.31 -24.45 3.72
C ASN A 159 8.61 -24.70 5.22
N ASN A 160 7.99 -23.93 6.13
CA ASN A 160 8.16 -24.01 7.59
C ASN A 160 9.61 -23.78 8.07
N VAL A 161 10.38 -22.96 7.35
CA VAL A 161 11.72 -22.56 7.82
C VAL A 161 11.56 -21.61 9.02
N PRO A 162 12.29 -21.84 10.13
CA PRO A 162 12.22 -20.95 11.28
C PRO A 162 12.76 -19.55 10.90
N VAL A 163 12.11 -18.50 11.42
CA VAL A 163 12.40 -17.09 11.10
C VAL A 163 13.87 -16.71 11.30
N THR A 164 14.57 -17.38 12.21
CA THR A 164 16.00 -17.18 12.49
C THR A 164 16.93 -17.65 11.37
N GLU A 165 16.49 -18.59 10.53
CA GLU A 165 17.29 -19.20 9.45
C GLU A 165 16.94 -18.63 8.07
N ILE A 166 15.85 -17.86 7.96
CA ILE A 166 15.45 -17.23 6.70
C ILE A 166 16.56 -16.34 6.10
N PRO A 167 17.27 -15.49 6.87
CA PRO A 167 18.30 -14.61 6.31
C PRO A 167 19.52 -15.32 5.71
N THR A 168 19.75 -16.60 6.04
CA THR A 168 20.87 -17.38 5.51
C THR A 168 20.48 -18.23 4.30
N GLN A 169 19.19 -18.44 4.06
CA GLN A 169 18.66 -19.25 2.95
C GLN A 169 18.15 -18.43 1.76
N VAL A 170 18.02 -17.11 1.91
CA VAL A 170 17.67 -16.20 0.81
C VAL A 170 18.81 -16.07 -0.20
N SER A 171 18.48 -15.65 -1.43
CA SER A 171 19.47 -15.43 -2.47
C SER A 171 20.52 -14.38 -2.04
N PRO A 172 21.77 -14.43 -2.55
CA PRO A 172 22.82 -13.47 -2.15
C PRO A 172 22.42 -12.01 -2.36
N TRP A 173 21.62 -11.74 -3.38
CA TRP A 173 21.12 -10.40 -3.67
C TRP A 173 20.00 -9.98 -2.71
N ALA A 174 19.04 -10.87 -2.44
CA ALA A 174 18.01 -10.64 -1.43
C ALA A 174 18.61 -10.45 -0.03
N ALA A 175 19.66 -11.19 0.32
CA ALA A 175 20.41 -11.02 1.57
C ALA A 175 21.06 -9.64 1.66
N ALA A 176 21.66 -9.15 0.58
CA ALA A 176 22.26 -7.82 0.53
C ALA A 176 21.21 -6.72 0.72
N LEU A 177 20.06 -6.82 0.02
CA LEU A 177 18.94 -5.89 0.18
C LEU A 177 18.38 -5.95 1.62
N PHE A 178 18.23 -7.15 2.18
CA PHE A 178 17.77 -7.33 3.55
C PHE A 178 18.73 -6.66 4.55
N GLN A 179 20.05 -6.82 4.38
CA GLN A 179 21.06 -6.16 5.22
C GLN A 179 21.10 -4.65 5.07
N PHE A 180 20.77 -4.13 3.89
CA PHE A 180 20.64 -2.69 3.63
C PHE A 180 19.46 -2.07 4.42
N LEU A 181 18.39 -2.83 4.68
CA LEU A 181 17.23 -2.33 5.42
C LEU A 181 17.54 -2.10 6.91
N PRO A 182 16.94 -1.05 7.51
CA PRO A 182 17.07 -0.82 8.95
C PRO A 182 16.64 -2.04 9.80
N PRO A 183 17.24 -2.25 10.99
CA PRO A 183 16.94 -3.41 11.84
C PRO A 183 15.45 -3.58 12.18
N PHE A 184 14.69 -2.48 12.29
CA PHE A 184 13.26 -2.56 12.56
C PHE A 184 12.46 -3.03 11.33
N ILE A 185 12.77 -2.53 10.13
CA ILE A 185 12.14 -2.98 8.88
C ILE A 185 12.45 -4.45 8.62
N ARG A 186 13.68 -4.90 8.88
CA ARG A 186 14.06 -6.32 8.76
C ARG A 186 13.14 -7.23 9.57
N ARG A 187 12.80 -6.84 10.80
CA ARG A 187 11.86 -7.60 11.64
C ARG A 187 10.46 -7.61 11.04
N GLU A 188 9.94 -6.45 10.64
CA GLU A 188 8.62 -6.35 10.00
C GLU A 188 8.49 -7.19 8.72
N VAL A 189 9.52 -7.18 7.86
CA VAL A 189 9.53 -7.95 6.61
C VAL A 189 9.51 -9.46 6.88
N LEU A 190 10.17 -9.93 7.95
CA LEU A 190 10.11 -11.33 8.35
C LEU A 190 8.71 -11.72 8.86
N HIS A 191 7.96 -10.80 9.46
CA HIS A 191 6.59 -11.03 9.94
C HIS A 191 5.50 -10.65 8.92
N PHE A 192 5.87 -10.31 7.68
CA PHE A 192 4.99 -9.68 6.69
C PHE A 192 3.68 -10.45 6.40
N GLN A 193 3.67 -11.78 6.48
CA GLN A 193 2.44 -12.57 6.33
C GLN A 193 1.44 -12.40 7.50
N GLN A 194 1.93 -12.13 8.72
CA GLN A 194 1.07 -11.83 9.87
C GLN A 194 0.56 -10.38 9.82
N SER A 195 1.36 -9.44 9.34
CA SER A 195 1.00 -8.01 9.29
C SER A 195 -0.17 -7.72 8.34
N PHE A 196 -0.32 -8.49 7.25
CA PHE A 196 -1.47 -8.37 6.35
C PHE A 196 -2.82 -8.71 6.99
N PHE A 197 -2.82 -9.62 7.97
CA PHE A 197 -3.98 -9.91 8.82
C PHE A 197 -4.08 -8.94 10.00
N ALA A 198 -2.95 -8.51 10.56
CA ALA A 198 -2.91 -7.60 11.70
C ALA A 198 -3.43 -6.19 11.37
N TYR A 199 -3.22 -5.65 10.16
CA TYR A 199 -3.83 -4.35 9.79
C TYR A 199 -5.37 -4.38 9.65
N CYS A 200 -5.99 -5.57 9.61
CA CYS A 200 -7.45 -5.69 9.75
C CYS A 200 -7.92 -5.84 11.21
N TYR A 201 -7.01 -6.10 12.17
CA TYR A 201 -7.36 -6.38 13.57
C TYR A 201 -6.74 -5.42 14.59
N ASP A 202 -5.68 -4.70 14.27
CA ASP A 202 -5.06 -3.68 15.13
C ASP A 202 -5.61 -2.28 14.81
N ILE A 203 -6.93 -2.16 14.86
CA ILE A 203 -7.59 -0.97 15.41
C ILE A 203 -7.93 -1.31 16.86
N SER A 204 -6.90 -1.41 17.69
CA SER A 204 -7.06 -1.40 19.14
C SER A 204 -6.32 -0.17 19.65
N PHE A 205 -7.10 0.78 20.15
CA PHE A 205 -6.64 1.97 20.87
C PHE A 205 -5.72 1.60 22.05
#